data_AF-A0A925XL48-F1
#
_entry.id   AF-A0A925XL48-F1
#
_cell.length_a   1.000
_cell.length_b   1.000
_cell.length_c   1.000
_cell.angle_alpha   90.00
_cell.angle_beta   90.00
_cell.angle_gamma   90.00
#
_symmetry.space_group_name_H-M   'P 1'
#
loop_
_entity.id
_entity.type
_entity.pdbx_description
1 polymer ?
#
loop_
_entity_poly.entity_id
_entity_poly.type
_entity_poly.pdbx_seq_one_letter_code
_entity_poly.pdbx_strand_id
1 'polypeptide(L)'
;MSRGWPDAGQVCVESETIVEKNSFIIRRCSVAGLTVLLLAGSVWHPARAADSPATFYRGLNLNGPAVVIDDQQWEGLDASNYICNGKSFDNQSVPLKPPTDRQRTRMIRSSRWGGDIDVQLTKVPAGTYQVMLYVWEDNNAETYDILLNDRAVLARFNSGAAGTWKRLGPWKIDVREGTIKLSARGGAANLSGIEVWSGEGTIPKPESTQFARAPTDEQLAFFEKRIRPLLVERCYECHSASSKEIGGSLLLDSRPGIVKGGDNGPPIVPGDSEASLLTTAVNYANPDLKMPPNKKLSDAEIADLAAWITMRAPDPRTTSTIIPRKTMDVTEARTRWPFAPVVDPPVPAVRDAKWPHNDVDRFIRAAQEAKGLSPVDDADRRVLIRRATFDLIGLP
;
A
#
# COMPACT_ATOMS: atom_id res chain seq x y z
N MET A 1 -47.09 14.13 52.69
CA MET A 1 -47.07 15.18 51.66
C MET A 1 -45.96 14.80 50.67
N SER A 2 -46.17 13.80 49.80
CA SER A 2 -46.71 13.90 48.42
C SER A 2 -45.91 14.87 47.53
N ARG A 3 -45.05 14.35 46.63
CA ARG A 3 -45.27 14.22 45.16
C ARG A 3 -45.29 15.58 44.45
N GLY A 4 -44.66 15.83 43.31
CA GLY A 4 -43.97 14.98 42.35
C GLY A 4 -43.54 15.82 41.14
N TRP A 5 -42.72 15.25 40.27
CA TRP A 5 -42.61 15.70 38.88
C TRP A 5 -43.64 14.93 38.06
N PRO A 6 -44.38 15.57 37.13
CA PRO A 6 -45.07 14.85 36.08
C PRO A 6 -44.12 14.59 34.90
N ASP A 7 -44.29 13.37 34.40
CA ASP A 7 -43.65 12.73 33.28
C ASP A 7 -44.56 12.83 32.03
N ALA A 8 -44.02 12.37 30.89
CA ALA A 8 -44.70 12.11 29.62
C ALA A 8 -45.15 13.35 28.82
N GLY A 9 -45.12 13.36 27.49
CA GLY A 9 -44.98 12.33 26.47
C GLY A 9 -45.42 13.05 25.18
N GLN A 10 -44.73 12.88 24.06
CA GLN A 10 -44.96 11.83 23.07
C GLN A 10 -45.38 12.52 21.76
N VAL A 11 -44.90 11.94 20.65
CA VAL A 11 -45.50 12.00 19.31
C VAL A 11 -45.23 13.27 18.49
N CYS A 12 -44.35 13.13 17.49
CA CYS A 12 -44.64 13.65 16.16
C CYS A 12 -44.41 12.52 15.15
N VAL A 13 -45.49 12.27 14.41
CA VAL A 13 -45.70 11.29 13.36
C VAL A 13 -45.01 11.77 12.08
N GLU A 14 -44.70 10.80 11.22
CA GLU A 14 -44.14 10.88 9.87
C GLU A 14 -44.44 12.16 9.08
N SER A 15 -43.42 12.63 8.35
CA SER A 15 -43.63 13.48 7.16
C SER A 15 -42.70 13.02 6.04
N GLU A 16 -43.32 12.58 4.95
CA GLU A 16 -42.72 12.17 3.68
C GLU A 16 -41.74 13.21 3.13
N THR A 17 -40.66 12.73 2.50
CA THR A 17 -39.68 13.57 1.81
C THR A 17 -40.02 13.62 0.33
N ILE A 18 -40.45 14.78 -0.17
CA ILE A 18 -40.40 15.12 -1.60
C ILE A 18 -39.15 15.99 -1.81
N VAL A 19 -38.31 15.58 -2.76
CA VAL A 19 -37.05 16.22 -3.15
C VAL A 19 -37.34 17.44 -4.03
N GLU A 20 -36.81 18.62 -3.70
CA GLU A 20 -36.14 19.49 -4.70
C GLU A 20 -35.30 20.65 -4.08
N LYS A 21 -34.05 20.71 -4.54
CA LYS A 21 -33.11 21.84 -4.76
C LYS A 21 -33.11 23.06 -3.82
N ASN A 22 -31.94 23.27 -3.21
CA ASN A 22 -31.37 24.56 -2.75
C ASN A 22 -32.31 25.49 -1.98
N SER A 23 -32.48 25.26 -0.67
CA SER A 23 -32.64 26.31 0.35
C SER A 23 -32.53 25.73 1.75
N PHE A 24 -31.70 26.35 2.61
CA PHE A 24 -31.62 26.03 4.03
C PHE A 24 -32.95 26.36 4.73
N ILE A 25 -33.51 25.41 5.47
CA ILE A 25 -34.70 25.63 6.31
C ILE A 25 -34.25 26.26 7.65
N ILE A 26 -34.61 27.52 7.88
CA ILE A 26 -34.53 28.15 9.21
C ILE A 26 -35.83 27.80 9.97
N ARG A 27 -35.75 26.95 10.99
CA ARG A 27 -36.86 26.77 11.95
C ARG A 27 -36.93 27.99 12.87
N ARG A 28 -37.92 28.86 12.67
CA ARG A 28 -38.28 29.91 13.65
C ARG A 28 -39.05 29.27 14.82
N CYS A 29 -38.42 29.22 15.98
CA CYS A 29 -39.13 29.06 17.26
C CYS A 29 -39.40 30.46 17.81
N SER A 30 -40.66 30.89 17.83
CA SER A 30 -41.05 32.19 18.36
C SER A 30 -41.47 32.02 19.81
N VAL A 31 -40.65 32.50 20.75
CA VAL A 31 -41.05 32.77 22.13
C VAL A 31 -40.92 34.28 22.32
N ALA A 32 -41.99 34.87 22.87
CA ALA A 32 -42.20 36.30 22.93
C ALA A 32 -41.11 37.06 23.68
N GLY A 33 -40.67 38.17 23.07
CA GLY A 33 -40.20 39.37 23.77
C GLY A 33 -38.79 39.35 24.33
N LEU A 34 -37.79 39.72 23.51
CA LEU A 34 -36.80 40.78 23.78
C LEU A 34 -35.81 40.81 22.59
N THR A 35 -35.89 41.83 21.74
CA THR A 35 -34.93 41.99 20.63
C THR A 35 -33.67 42.68 21.15
N VAL A 36 -32.64 41.91 21.45
CA VAL A 36 -31.26 42.43 21.60
C VAL A 36 -30.62 42.41 20.22
N LEU A 37 -30.31 43.59 19.68
CA LEU A 37 -29.63 43.74 18.41
C LEU A 37 -28.12 43.47 18.61
N LEU A 38 -27.71 42.21 18.50
CA LEU A 38 -26.29 41.85 18.37
C LEU A 38 -25.89 42.01 16.89
N LEU A 39 -25.20 43.10 16.56
CA LEU A 39 -24.48 43.25 15.30
C LEU A 39 -23.27 42.30 15.31
N ALA A 40 -23.52 41.03 14.99
CA ALA A 40 -22.45 40.12 14.59
C ALA A 40 -22.04 40.50 13.16
N GLY A 41 -20.98 41.30 13.03
CA GLY A 41 -20.30 41.50 11.75
C GLY A 41 -19.70 40.18 11.30
N SER A 42 -20.45 39.43 10.49
CA SER A 42 -19.94 38.25 9.80
C SER A 42 -18.97 38.73 8.72
N VAL A 43 -17.67 38.58 8.99
CA VAL A 43 -16.62 38.68 7.97
C VAL A 43 -16.91 37.59 6.93
N TRP A 44 -17.46 38.02 5.80
CA TRP A 44 -17.63 37.20 4.61
C TRP A 44 -16.23 36.83 4.12
N HIS A 45 -15.78 35.63 4.44
CA HIS A 45 -14.69 35.01 3.69
C HIS A 45 -15.32 34.53 2.39
N PRO A 46 -14.93 35.05 1.22
CA PRO A 46 -15.38 34.46 -0.03
C PRO A 46 -14.97 32.99 0.02
N ALA A 47 -15.94 32.10 -0.24
CA ALA A 47 -15.64 30.71 -0.50
C ALA A 47 -14.53 30.69 -1.56
N ARG A 48 -13.35 30.17 -1.21
CA ARG A 48 -12.25 29.97 -2.15
C ARG A 48 -12.86 29.24 -3.35
N ALA A 49 -12.79 29.85 -4.54
CA ALA A 49 -13.21 29.22 -5.77
C ALA A 49 -12.62 27.81 -5.78
N ALA A 50 -13.43 26.78 -6.02
CA ALA A 50 -12.91 25.43 -6.14
C ALA A 50 -11.82 25.47 -7.22
N ASP A 51 -10.56 25.29 -6.81
CA ASP A 51 -9.41 25.35 -7.71
C ASP A 51 -9.69 24.38 -8.86
N SER A 52 -9.77 24.90 -10.10
CA SER A 52 -10.07 24.08 -11.29
C SER A 52 -9.07 22.93 -11.39
N PRO A 53 -9.50 21.70 -11.75
CA PRO A 53 -8.60 20.56 -11.79
C PRO A 53 -7.41 20.84 -12.72
N ALA A 54 -6.25 20.27 -12.40
CA ALA A 54 -5.11 20.37 -13.28
C ALA A 54 -5.38 19.65 -14.61
N THR A 55 -4.80 20.15 -15.70
CA THR A 55 -4.98 19.58 -17.04
C THR A 55 -3.72 18.84 -17.47
N PHE A 56 -3.87 17.63 -18.00
CA PHE A 56 -2.74 16.85 -18.49
C PHE A 56 -2.01 17.65 -19.57
N TYR A 57 -0.73 17.91 -19.36
CA TYR A 57 0.08 18.67 -20.30
C TYR A 57 0.91 17.74 -21.17
N ARG A 58 1.63 16.80 -20.55
CA ARG A 58 2.55 15.93 -21.28
C ARG A 58 2.93 14.69 -20.49
N GLY A 59 3.08 13.56 -21.18
CA GLY A 59 3.65 12.33 -20.65
C GLY A 59 4.73 11.81 -21.59
N LEU A 60 5.87 11.35 -21.05
CA LEU A 60 6.97 10.76 -21.82
C LEU A 60 7.33 9.38 -21.28
N ASN A 61 7.29 8.37 -22.15
CA ASN A 61 7.90 7.07 -21.94
C ASN A 61 9.37 7.15 -22.34
N LEU A 62 10.26 7.29 -21.35
CA LEU A 62 11.61 7.82 -21.58
C LEU A 62 12.51 6.90 -22.40
N ASN A 63 12.21 5.59 -22.44
CA ASN A 63 12.98 4.58 -23.17
C ASN A 63 12.13 3.64 -24.04
N GLY A 64 10.86 3.98 -24.28
CA GLY A 64 9.95 3.14 -25.05
C GLY A 64 9.17 3.91 -26.11
N PRO A 65 8.29 3.21 -26.86
CA PRO A 65 7.38 3.84 -27.79
C PRO A 65 6.29 4.63 -27.05
N ALA A 66 5.51 5.41 -27.80
CA ALA A 66 4.29 6.03 -27.29
C ALA A 66 3.37 4.99 -26.64
N VAL A 67 2.69 5.40 -25.57
CA VAL A 67 1.89 4.52 -24.71
C VAL A 67 0.66 5.25 -24.18
N VAL A 68 -0.39 4.52 -23.82
CA VAL A 68 -1.54 5.07 -23.11
C VAL A 68 -1.48 4.63 -21.66
N ILE A 69 -1.40 5.61 -20.75
CA ILE A 69 -1.42 5.38 -19.30
C ILE A 69 -2.46 6.33 -18.73
N ASP A 70 -3.34 5.82 -17.87
CA ASP A 70 -4.25 6.68 -17.11
C ASP A 70 -5.21 7.50 -18.00
N ASP A 71 -5.63 6.88 -19.11
CA ASP A 71 -6.45 7.48 -20.18
C ASP A 71 -5.76 8.65 -20.91
N GLN A 72 -4.46 8.86 -20.67
CA GLN A 72 -3.65 9.89 -21.31
C GLN A 72 -2.71 9.30 -22.36
N GLN A 73 -2.53 10.04 -23.46
CA GLN A 73 -1.54 9.71 -24.49
C GLN A 73 -0.16 10.18 -24.05
N TRP A 74 0.79 9.25 -23.93
CA TRP A 74 2.19 9.52 -23.63
C TRP A 74 3.02 9.33 -24.88
N GLU A 75 3.96 10.24 -25.12
CA GLU A 75 4.87 10.18 -26.25
C GLU A 75 6.05 9.24 -25.93
N GLY A 76 6.74 8.76 -26.96
CA GLY A 76 7.87 7.85 -26.85
C GLY A 76 9.24 8.52 -26.97
N LEU A 77 10.26 7.70 -27.19
CA LEU A 77 11.65 8.11 -27.43
C LEU A 77 11.86 9.09 -28.60
N ASP A 78 10.94 9.10 -29.56
CA ASP A 78 10.94 9.96 -30.75
C ASP A 78 10.29 11.33 -30.52
N ALA A 79 9.83 11.61 -29.30
CA ALA A 79 9.18 12.86 -28.96
C ALA A 79 10.10 14.07 -29.20
N SER A 80 9.53 15.12 -29.81
CA SER A 80 10.24 16.39 -30.01
C SER A 80 10.36 17.21 -28.72
N ASN A 81 11.25 18.21 -28.69
CA ASN A 81 11.40 19.13 -27.55
C ASN A 81 11.67 18.43 -26.20
N TYR A 82 12.51 17.40 -26.23
CA TYR A 82 12.99 16.65 -25.07
C TYR A 82 14.44 16.20 -25.30
N ILE A 83 15.25 16.24 -24.24
CA ILE A 83 16.66 15.83 -24.23
C ILE A 83 16.89 14.92 -23.02
N CYS A 84 17.59 13.80 -23.22
CA CYS A 84 18.05 12.96 -22.11
C CYS A 84 19.41 12.32 -22.37
N ASN A 85 20.31 12.43 -21.40
CA ASN A 85 21.67 11.87 -21.46
C ASN A 85 21.78 10.45 -20.86
N GLY A 86 20.74 9.94 -20.21
CA GLY A 86 20.74 8.61 -19.59
C GLY A 86 20.88 7.50 -20.63
N LYS A 87 21.46 6.36 -20.24
CA LYS A 87 21.62 5.20 -21.13
C LYS A 87 20.31 4.43 -21.20
N SER A 88 19.97 3.87 -22.37
CA SER A 88 18.82 2.97 -22.49
C SER A 88 19.04 1.69 -21.68
N PHE A 89 18.04 1.29 -20.91
CA PHE A 89 18.04 0.05 -20.13
C PHE A 89 16.62 -0.54 -20.07
N ASP A 90 16.51 -1.85 -20.21
CA ASP A 90 15.25 -2.57 -20.01
C ASP A 90 15.48 -3.91 -19.31
N ASN A 91 14.54 -4.29 -18.45
CA ASN A 91 14.50 -5.62 -17.86
C ASN A 91 13.05 -6.05 -17.63
N GLN A 92 12.47 -6.70 -18.63
CA GLN A 92 11.06 -7.10 -18.58
C GLN A 92 10.79 -8.30 -17.67
N SER A 93 11.82 -8.95 -17.11
CA SER A 93 11.66 -10.19 -16.33
C SER A 93 11.31 -9.97 -14.87
N VAL A 94 11.59 -8.80 -14.30
CA VAL A 94 11.43 -8.51 -12.87
C VAL A 94 9.97 -8.17 -12.56
N PRO A 95 9.26 -8.92 -11.69
CA PRO A 95 7.90 -8.61 -11.30
C PRO A 95 7.81 -7.29 -10.52
N LEU A 96 6.84 -6.44 -10.86
CA LEU A 96 6.67 -5.15 -10.20
C LEU A 96 5.95 -5.27 -8.86
N LYS A 97 6.39 -4.45 -7.91
CA LYS A 97 5.84 -4.36 -6.55
C LYS A 97 5.56 -2.88 -6.23
N PRO A 98 4.29 -2.47 -6.09
CA PRO A 98 3.08 -3.26 -6.35
C PRO A 98 2.92 -3.61 -7.84
N PRO A 99 2.08 -4.59 -8.20
CA PRO A 99 1.66 -4.77 -9.59
C PRO A 99 0.96 -3.51 -10.16
N THR A 100 0.94 -3.38 -11.48
CA THR A 100 0.19 -2.33 -12.20
C THR A 100 -0.23 -2.83 -13.56
N ASP A 101 -1.10 -2.09 -14.25
CA ASP A 101 -1.57 -2.38 -15.60
C ASP A 101 -0.43 -2.67 -16.60
N ARG A 102 -0.74 -3.43 -17.64
CA ARG A 102 0.22 -3.90 -18.65
C ARG A 102 1.00 -2.77 -19.33
N GLN A 103 0.35 -1.65 -19.63
CA GLN A 103 0.98 -0.54 -20.36
C GLN A 103 2.01 0.16 -19.47
N ARG A 104 1.61 0.50 -18.24
CA ARG A 104 2.53 1.08 -17.24
C ARG A 104 3.63 0.10 -16.85
N THR A 105 3.35 -1.20 -16.76
CA THR A 105 4.35 -2.23 -16.49
C THR A 105 5.47 -2.22 -17.52
N ARG A 106 5.12 -2.16 -18.81
CA ARG A 106 6.11 -2.10 -19.91
C ARG A 106 6.95 -0.83 -19.85
N MET A 107 6.31 0.32 -19.58
CA MET A 107 7.01 1.59 -19.39
C MET A 107 7.97 1.51 -18.20
N ILE A 108 7.51 1.09 -17.02
CA ILE A 108 8.32 1.05 -15.79
C ILE A 108 9.60 0.22 -16.00
N ARG A 109 9.48 -0.94 -16.65
CA ARG A 109 10.62 -1.85 -16.91
C ARG A 109 11.52 -1.42 -18.08
N SER A 110 11.26 -0.27 -18.70
CA SER A 110 12.08 0.32 -19.77
C SER A 110 12.43 1.77 -19.41
N SER A 111 13.71 2.02 -19.11
CA SER A 111 14.14 3.25 -18.44
C SER A 111 15.41 3.86 -19.03
N ARG A 112 15.66 5.11 -18.63
CA ARG A 112 16.95 5.79 -18.80
C ARG A 112 17.74 5.61 -17.51
N TRP A 113 18.94 5.06 -17.64
CA TRP A 113 19.77 4.56 -16.55
C TRP A 113 21.10 5.31 -16.43
N GLY A 114 21.57 5.49 -15.19
CA GLY A 114 22.85 6.14 -14.86
C GLY A 114 22.87 6.83 -13.49
N GLY A 115 24.06 7.24 -13.04
CA GLY A 115 24.26 8.00 -11.80
C GLY A 115 24.27 9.52 -11.96
N ASP A 116 24.24 10.00 -13.20
CA ASP A 116 24.15 11.42 -13.54
C ASP A 116 23.24 11.58 -14.76
N ILE A 117 21.94 11.60 -14.50
CA ILE A 117 20.92 11.64 -15.55
C ILE A 117 20.24 13.00 -15.53
N ASP A 118 20.10 13.60 -16.68
CA ASP A 118 19.22 14.72 -16.95
C ASP A 118 18.16 14.30 -17.97
N VAL A 119 16.93 14.66 -17.64
CA VAL A 119 15.79 14.69 -18.54
C VAL A 119 15.29 16.12 -18.60
N GLN A 120 15.32 16.72 -19.78
CA GLN A 120 14.89 18.10 -19.97
C GLN A 120 13.80 18.20 -21.02
N LEU A 121 12.65 18.72 -20.63
CA LEU A 121 11.63 19.23 -21.54
C LEU A 121 12.02 20.64 -21.97
N THR A 122 11.88 20.94 -23.26
CA THR A 122 12.14 22.26 -23.82
C THR A 122 10.88 22.85 -24.44
N LYS A 123 10.86 24.17 -24.66
CA LYS A 123 9.72 24.93 -25.19
C LYS A 123 8.42 24.74 -24.40
N VAL A 124 8.52 24.54 -23.09
CA VAL A 124 7.37 24.48 -22.19
C VAL A 124 6.80 25.91 -22.03
N PRO A 125 5.50 26.17 -22.30
CA PRO A 125 4.93 27.49 -22.09
C PRO A 125 5.14 28.01 -20.67
N ALA A 126 5.17 29.33 -20.51
CA ALA A 126 5.22 29.92 -19.18
C ALA A 126 3.93 29.60 -18.42
N GLY A 127 4.06 29.20 -17.15
CA GLY A 127 2.92 28.81 -16.33
C GLY A 127 3.33 27.93 -15.16
N THR A 128 2.33 27.57 -14.34
CA THR A 128 2.54 26.67 -13.20
C THR A 128 2.22 25.24 -13.61
N TYR A 129 3.08 24.31 -13.20
CA TYR A 129 2.99 22.90 -13.52
C TYR A 129 3.20 22.03 -12.29
N GLN A 130 2.71 20.79 -12.38
CA GLN A 130 2.96 19.71 -11.43
C GLN A 130 3.65 18.57 -12.17
N VAL A 131 4.82 18.17 -11.68
CA VAL A 131 5.71 17.19 -12.34
C VAL A 131 5.84 15.93 -11.51
N MET A 132 5.79 14.78 -12.17
CA MET A 132 6.05 13.47 -11.58
C MET A 132 7.12 12.74 -12.35
N LEU A 133 7.77 11.83 -11.65
CA LEU A 133 8.81 10.97 -12.17
C LEU A 133 8.51 9.53 -11.77
N TYR A 134 8.55 8.64 -12.74
CA TYR A 134 8.43 7.20 -12.54
C TYR A 134 9.83 6.61 -12.45
N VAL A 135 10.11 5.96 -11.33
CA VAL A 135 11.39 5.30 -11.06
C VAL A 135 11.15 3.85 -10.68
N TRP A 136 12.14 3.00 -10.93
CA TRP A 136 12.07 1.60 -10.53
C TRP A 136 13.44 1.01 -10.15
N GLU A 137 13.42 -0.15 -9.51
CA GLU A 137 14.61 -0.93 -9.19
C GLU A 137 14.52 -2.32 -9.81
N ASP A 138 15.55 -2.75 -10.51
CA ASP A 138 15.59 -4.06 -11.17
C ASP A 138 16.35 -5.09 -10.34
N ASN A 139 17.31 -4.67 -9.50
CA ASN A 139 18.14 -5.58 -8.71
C ASN A 139 18.31 -5.13 -7.24
N ASN A 140 19.30 -4.30 -6.96
CA ASN A 140 19.75 -3.94 -5.63
C ASN A 140 19.35 -2.50 -5.33
N ALA A 141 19.01 -2.23 -4.08
CA ALA A 141 18.60 -0.89 -3.68
C ALA A 141 19.70 0.14 -3.94
N GLU A 142 19.39 1.12 -4.77
CA GLU A 142 20.22 2.27 -5.07
C GLU A 142 19.80 3.47 -4.23
N THR A 143 20.74 4.40 -3.99
CA THR A 143 20.46 5.66 -3.30
C THR A 143 20.96 6.84 -4.10
N TYR A 144 20.07 7.77 -4.41
CA TYR A 144 20.36 8.93 -5.26
C TYR A 144 19.47 10.13 -4.92
N ASP A 145 19.90 11.32 -5.33
CA ASP A 145 19.12 12.54 -5.21
C ASP A 145 18.28 12.75 -6.47
N ILE A 146 17.09 13.31 -6.30
CA ILE A 146 16.22 13.75 -7.40
C ILE A 146 16.09 15.27 -7.31
N LEU A 147 16.35 15.93 -8.43
CA LEU A 147 16.31 17.37 -8.55
C LEU A 147 15.30 17.78 -9.62
N LEU A 148 14.67 18.92 -9.40
CA LEU A 148 13.81 19.61 -10.34
C LEU A 148 14.40 21.01 -10.56
N ASN A 149 14.79 21.32 -11.81
CA ASN A 149 15.54 22.52 -12.18
C ASN A 149 16.70 22.79 -11.22
N ASP A 150 17.60 21.80 -11.07
CA ASP A 150 18.81 21.85 -10.23
C ASP A 150 18.59 22.02 -8.72
N ARG A 151 17.33 22.01 -8.28
CA ARG A 151 16.97 22.01 -6.86
C ARG A 151 16.56 20.61 -6.42
N ALA A 152 17.20 20.09 -5.37
CA ALA A 152 16.80 18.82 -4.76
C ALA A 152 15.34 18.88 -4.29
N VAL A 153 14.51 17.99 -4.85
CA VAL A 153 13.11 17.77 -4.44
C VAL A 153 12.97 16.50 -3.63
N LEU A 154 13.93 15.58 -3.73
CA LEU A 154 14.04 14.41 -2.89
C LEU A 154 15.51 14.03 -2.72
N ALA A 155 16.06 14.23 -1.53
CA ALA A 155 17.43 13.85 -1.23
C ALA A 155 17.51 12.41 -0.70
N ARG A 156 18.58 11.70 -1.06
CA ARG A 156 18.90 10.32 -0.61
C ARG A 156 17.72 9.37 -0.79
N PHE A 157 17.04 9.48 -1.92
CA PHE A 157 15.96 8.57 -2.27
C PHE A 157 16.52 7.15 -2.41
N ASN A 158 15.92 6.20 -1.68
CA ASN A 158 16.23 4.79 -1.81
C ASN A 158 15.20 4.11 -2.74
N SER A 159 15.70 3.45 -3.79
CA SER A 159 14.86 2.82 -4.83
C SER A 159 14.08 1.60 -4.33
N GLY A 160 14.52 0.96 -3.23
CA GLY A 160 13.90 -0.22 -2.65
C GLY A 160 14.49 -1.53 -3.21
N ALA A 161 13.84 -2.65 -2.92
CA ALA A 161 14.28 -3.95 -3.46
C ALA A 161 13.86 -4.12 -4.94
N ALA A 162 14.45 -5.09 -5.65
CA ALA A 162 14.05 -5.48 -7.01
C ALA A 162 12.52 -5.53 -7.20
N GLY A 163 12.07 -4.91 -8.28
CA GLY A 163 10.67 -4.76 -8.66
C GLY A 163 9.97 -3.55 -8.04
N THR A 164 10.56 -2.90 -7.04
CA THR A 164 9.99 -1.70 -6.45
C THR A 164 9.93 -0.60 -7.50
N TRP A 165 8.77 0.06 -7.63
CA TRP A 165 8.63 1.23 -8.45
C TRP A 165 7.80 2.29 -7.74
N LYS A 166 8.01 3.55 -8.10
CA LYS A 166 7.28 4.68 -7.52
C LYS A 166 6.98 5.74 -8.57
N ARG A 167 5.77 6.27 -8.50
CA ARG A 167 5.41 7.57 -9.08
C ARG A 167 5.70 8.65 -8.04
N LEU A 168 6.79 9.38 -8.21
CA LEU A 168 7.24 10.42 -7.29
C LEU A 168 6.63 11.79 -7.66
N GLY A 169 6.58 12.71 -6.70
CA GLY A 169 5.83 13.97 -6.83
C GLY A 169 4.36 13.84 -6.38
N PRO A 170 3.46 14.74 -6.80
CA PRO A 170 3.70 15.91 -7.65
C PRO A 170 4.62 16.94 -7.01
N TRP A 171 5.57 17.47 -7.79
CA TRP A 171 6.31 18.67 -7.43
C TRP A 171 5.83 19.86 -8.26
N LYS A 172 5.49 20.96 -7.59
CA LYS A 172 5.05 22.19 -8.25
C LYS A 172 6.25 22.96 -8.79
N ILE A 173 6.09 23.54 -9.98
CA ILE A 173 7.10 24.42 -10.60
C ILE A 173 6.43 25.53 -11.42
N ASP A 174 6.97 26.74 -11.29
CA ASP A 174 6.65 27.86 -12.18
C ASP A 174 7.69 27.93 -13.30
N VAL A 175 7.25 27.66 -14.52
CA VAL A 175 8.09 27.74 -15.72
C VAL A 175 8.08 29.17 -16.24
N ARG A 176 9.27 29.75 -16.38
CA ARG A 176 9.49 31.07 -17.01
C ARG A 176 10.40 30.98 -18.23
N GLU A 177 11.41 30.12 -18.15
CA GLU A 177 12.49 29.99 -19.15
C GLU A 177 12.28 28.80 -20.11
N GLY A 178 11.04 28.37 -20.28
CA GLY A 178 10.70 27.38 -21.30
C GLY A 178 11.13 25.94 -21.00
N THR A 179 11.61 25.65 -19.78
CA THR A 179 12.25 24.37 -19.47
C THR A 179 11.77 23.77 -18.15
N ILE A 180 11.64 22.43 -18.16
CA ILE A 180 11.50 21.60 -16.97
C ILE A 180 12.58 20.54 -17.07
N LYS A 181 13.48 20.49 -16.08
CA LYS A 181 14.57 19.52 -15.99
C LYS A 181 14.40 18.68 -14.74
N LEU A 182 14.27 17.37 -14.92
CA LEU A 182 14.38 16.38 -13.86
C LEU A 182 15.74 15.71 -13.94
N SER A 183 16.36 15.55 -12.79
CA SER A 183 17.74 15.10 -12.69
C SER A 183 17.87 14.04 -11.59
N ALA A 184 18.68 13.01 -11.83
CA ALA A 184 19.12 12.07 -10.81
C ALA A 184 20.63 12.19 -10.60
N ARG A 185 21.08 12.21 -9.34
CA ARG A 185 22.50 12.37 -8.97
C ARG A 185 22.91 11.35 -7.92
N GLY A 186 24.01 10.64 -8.19
CA GLY A 186 24.48 9.53 -7.38
C GLY A 186 23.77 8.21 -7.72
N GLY A 187 24.29 7.11 -7.17
CA GLY A 187 23.76 5.76 -7.39
C GLY A 187 23.68 5.36 -8.86
N ALA A 188 22.76 4.44 -9.16
CA ALA A 188 22.43 4.00 -10.51
C ALA A 188 20.91 4.08 -10.75
N ALA A 189 20.39 5.30 -10.95
CA ALA A 189 18.95 5.53 -11.07
C ALA A 189 18.39 4.94 -12.37
N ASN A 190 17.18 4.36 -12.31
CA ASN A 190 16.36 4.01 -13.47
C ASN A 190 15.15 4.94 -13.56
N LEU A 191 15.13 5.84 -14.55
CA LEU A 191 14.04 6.78 -14.81
C LEU A 191 13.18 6.28 -15.98
N SER A 192 11.96 5.86 -15.71
CA SER A 192 11.11 5.17 -16.70
C SER A 192 10.18 6.13 -17.45
N GLY A 193 9.63 7.13 -16.77
CA GLY A 193 8.60 7.99 -17.33
C GLY A 193 8.47 9.33 -16.63
N ILE A 194 7.99 10.35 -17.33
CA ILE A 194 7.67 11.65 -16.75
C ILE A 194 6.24 12.04 -17.10
N GLU A 195 5.56 12.60 -16.12
CA GLU A 195 4.18 13.08 -16.24
C GLU A 195 4.14 14.54 -15.80
N VAL A 196 3.51 15.39 -16.60
CA VAL A 196 3.40 16.82 -16.34
C VAL A 196 1.96 17.25 -16.50
N TRP A 197 1.46 17.95 -15.49
CA TRP A 197 0.15 18.57 -15.47
C TRP A 197 0.30 20.08 -15.39
N SER A 198 -0.56 20.80 -16.10
CA SER A 198 -0.65 22.26 -16.05
C SER A 198 -1.65 22.71 -15.00
N GLY A 199 -1.32 23.78 -14.28
CA GLY A 199 -2.12 24.35 -13.20
C GLY A 199 -1.84 23.76 -11.82
N GLU A 200 -2.41 24.42 -10.82
CA GLU A 200 -2.25 24.06 -9.40
C GLU A 200 -3.35 23.18 -8.83
N GLY A 201 -4.38 22.91 -9.64
CA GLY A 201 -5.53 22.13 -9.25
C GLY A 201 -5.23 20.69 -8.87
N THR A 202 -6.24 20.01 -8.33
CA THR A 202 -6.15 18.57 -8.07
C THR A 202 -5.99 17.81 -9.38
N ILE A 203 -5.07 16.85 -9.40
CA ILE A 203 -4.85 15.98 -10.55
C ILE A 203 -5.95 14.91 -10.57
N PRO A 204 -6.73 14.80 -11.66
CA PRO A 204 -7.76 13.78 -11.79
C PRO A 204 -7.19 12.37 -11.62
N LYS A 205 -7.94 11.52 -10.92
CA LYS A 205 -7.68 10.06 -10.93
C LYS A 205 -8.48 9.45 -12.09
N PRO A 206 -7.85 8.72 -13.02
CA PRO A 206 -8.55 8.12 -14.15
C PRO A 206 -9.55 7.08 -13.67
N GLU A 207 -10.69 6.99 -14.35
CA GLU A 207 -11.74 6.05 -13.97
C GLU A 207 -11.31 4.60 -14.25
N SER A 208 -10.51 4.38 -15.30
CA SER A 208 -9.99 3.05 -15.69
C SER A 208 -9.16 2.39 -14.60
N THR A 209 -8.47 3.18 -13.76
CA THR A 209 -7.65 2.69 -12.64
C THR A 209 -8.42 2.42 -11.35
N GLN A 210 -9.73 2.65 -11.34
CA GLN A 210 -10.56 2.60 -10.14
C GLN A 210 -11.52 1.42 -10.18
N PHE A 211 -11.76 0.82 -9.02
CA PHE A 211 -12.84 -0.15 -8.84
C PHE A 211 -14.19 0.47 -9.24
N ALA A 212 -15.04 -0.28 -9.94
CA ALA A 212 -16.35 0.19 -10.40
C ALA A 212 -17.19 0.73 -9.23
N ARG A 213 -17.49 2.04 -9.21
CA ARG A 213 -18.17 2.70 -8.08
C ARG A 213 -19.68 2.46 -8.08
N ALA A 214 -20.29 2.48 -9.26
CA ALA A 214 -21.70 2.18 -9.47
C ALA A 214 -21.82 1.04 -10.51
N PRO A 215 -21.88 -0.22 -10.06
CA PRO A 215 -22.07 -1.35 -10.96
C PRO A 215 -23.41 -1.29 -11.72
N THR A 216 -23.43 -1.74 -12.97
CA THR A 216 -24.67 -1.95 -13.72
C THR A 216 -25.43 -3.18 -13.22
N ASP A 217 -26.71 -3.32 -13.57
CA ASP A 217 -27.53 -4.50 -13.20
C ASP A 217 -26.91 -5.81 -13.72
N GLU A 218 -26.33 -5.79 -14.91
CA GLU A 218 -25.63 -6.94 -15.48
C GLU A 218 -24.36 -7.28 -14.68
N GLN A 219 -23.58 -6.28 -14.28
CA GLN A 219 -22.39 -6.47 -13.46
C GLN A 219 -22.75 -7.01 -12.06
N LEU A 220 -23.84 -6.52 -11.46
CA LEU A 220 -24.35 -7.04 -10.20
C LEU A 220 -24.82 -8.48 -10.35
N ALA A 221 -25.59 -8.79 -11.40
CA ALA A 221 -26.03 -10.16 -11.67
C ALA A 221 -24.85 -11.11 -11.88
N PHE A 222 -23.80 -10.68 -12.59
CA PHE A 222 -22.58 -11.46 -12.74
C PHE A 222 -21.89 -11.70 -11.40
N PHE A 223 -21.73 -10.64 -10.59
CA PHE A 223 -21.13 -10.76 -9.26
C PHE A 223 -21.91 -11.75 -8.38
N GLU A 224 -23.23 -11.60 -8.27
CA GLU A 224 -24.06 -12.44 -7.41
C GLU A 224 -24.13 -13.90 -7.86
N LYS A 225 -24.16 -14.16 -9.18
CA LYS A 225 -24.30 -15.52 -9.72
C LYS A 225 -22.97 -16.27 -9.88
N ARG A 226 -21.87 -15.55 -10.13
CA ARG A 226 -20.57 -16.16 -10.50
C ARG A 226 -19.50 -15.94 -9.44
N ILE A 227 -19.40 -14.71 -8.91
CA ILE A 227 -18.27 -14.32 -8.07
C ILE A 227 -18.54 -14.53 -6.59
N ARG A 228 -19.70 -14.14 -6.06
CA ARG A 228 -20.02 -14.31 -4.64
C ARG A 228 -19.94 -15.79 -4.21
N PRO A 229 -20.56 -16.76 -4.92
CA PRO A 229 -20.46 -18.16 -4.52
C PRO A 229 -19.01 -18.65 -4.53
N LEU A 230 -18.24 -18.30 -5.57
CA LEU A 230 -16.82 -18.64 -5.68
C LEU A 230 -16.02 -18.08 -4.50
N LEU A 231 -16.17 -16.80 -4.15
CA LEU A 231 -15.46 -16.19 -3.03
C LEU A 231 -15.83 -16.85 -1.69
N VAL A 232 -17.11 -17.16 -1.48
CA VAL A 232 -17.59 -17.84 -0.27
C VAL A 232 -16.99 -19.24 -0.16
N GLU A 233 -17.04 -20.03 -1.23
CA GLU A 233 -16.63 -21.43 -1.24
C GLU A 233 -15.12 -21.64 -1.29
N ARG A 234 -14.38 -20.72 -1.92
CA ARG A 234 -12.95 -20.91 -2.23
C ARG A 234 -12.01 -19.95 -1.50
N CYS A 235 -12.51 -18.83 -1.00
CA CYS A 235 -11.63 -17.75 -0.50
C CYS A 235 -11.87 -17.43 0.98
N TYR A 236 -13.12 -17.42 1.45
CA TYR A 236 -13.44 -16.90 2.79
C TYR A 236 -12.86 -17.70 3.94
N GLU A 237 -12.57 -18.99 3.75
CA GLU A 237 -11.92 -19.82 4.76
C GLU A 237 -10.62 -19.18 5.27
N CYS A 238 -9.86 -18.50 4.41
CA CYS A 238 -8.57 -17.86 4.74
C CYS A 238 -8.55 -16.34 4.51
N HIS A 239 -9.53 -15.76 3.82
CA HIS A 239 -9.56 -14.33 3.44
C HIS A 239 -10.86 -13.63 3.83
N SER A 240 -11.43 -14.00 4.98
CA SER A 240 -12.57 -13.30 5.58
C SER A 240 -12.23 -12.81 6.98
N ALA A 241 -12.93 -11.77 7.46
CA ALA A 241 -12.80 -11.29 8.83
C ALA A 241 -13.26 -12.33 9.86
N SER A 242 -14.06 -13.31 9.45
CA SER A 242 -14.46 -14.47 10.25
C SER A 242 -13.45 -15.63 10.24
N SER A 243 -12.38 -15.54 9.43
CA SER A 243 -11.37 -16.60 9.36
C SER A 243 -10.56 -16.68 10.65
N LYS A 244 -10.16 -17.90 11.04
CA LYS A 244 -9.23 -18.14 12.15
C LYS A 244 -7.81 -17.63 11.85
N GLU A 245 -7.40 -17.74 10.59
CA GLU A 245 -6.08 -17.32 10.10
C GLU A 245 -6.24 -16.58 8.77
N ILE A 246 -5.92 -15.28 8.78
CA ILE A 246 -6.08 -14.44 7.60
C ILE A 246 -4.77 -14.46 6.80
N GLY A 247 -4.79 -15.15 5.66
CA GLY A 247 -3.64 -15.26 4.77
C GLY A 247 -3.22 -13.91 4.21
N GLY A 248 -1.94 -13.55 4.38
CA GLY A 248 -1.34 -12.33 3.82
C GLY A 248 -2.07 -11.04 4.21
N SER A 249 -2.74 -11.01 5.37
CA SER A 249 -3.56 -9.89 5.86
C SER A 249 -4.61 -9.40 4.86
N LEU A 250 -5.03 -10.26 3.91
CA LEU A 250 -5.91 -9.90 2.81
C LEU A 250 -7.35 -10.32 3.11
N LEU A 251 -8.28 -9.38 2.94
CA LEU A 251 -9.72 -9.62 3.03
C LEU A 251 -10.37 -9.59 1.64
N LEU A 252 -11.10 -10.64 1.31
CA LEU A 252 -11.88 -10.80 0.08
C LEU A 252 -13.39 -10.83 0.33
N ASP A 253 -13.82 -10.74 1.59
CA ASP A 253 -15.21 -10.80 2.05
C ASP A 253 -15.97 -9.47 1.96
N SER A 254 -15.27 -8.36 1.74
CA SER A 254 -15.88 -7.05 1.49
C SER A 254 -15.12 -6.25 0.43
N ARG A 255 -15.81 -5.34 -0.25
CA ARG A 255 -15.19 -4.42 -1.21
C ARG A 255 -14.12 -3.55 -0.54
N PRO A 256 -14.35 -2.91 0.62
CA PRO A 256 -13.30 -2.13 1.29
C PRO A 256 -12.07 -2.97 1.64
N GLY A 257 -12.25 -4.24 2.02
CA GLY A 257 -11.15 -5.17 2.27
C GLY A 257 -10.29 -5.42 1.03
N ILE A 258 -10.95 -5.68 -0.11
CA ILE A 258 -10.28 -5.91 -1.41
C ILE A 258 -9.52 -4.65 -1.85
N VAL A 259 -10.14 -3.48 -1.74
CA VAL A 259 -9.53 -2.19 -2.11
C VAL A 259 -8.32 -1.87 -1.23
N LYS A 260 -8.39 -2.20 0.06
CA LYS A 260 -7.28 -2.00 1.00
C LYS A 260 -6.09 -2.90 0.66
N GLY A 261 -6.36 -4.13 0.24
CA GLY A 261 -5.35 -5.13 -0.06
C GLY A 261 -4.69 -5.76 1.18
N GLY A 262 -3.61 -6.50 0.93
CA GLY A 262 -2.88 -7.27 1.95
C GLY A 262 -1.39 -6.93 1.99
N ASP A 263 -0.60 -7.82 2.58
CA ASP A 263 0.84 -7.63 2.79
C ASP A 263 1.63 -7.47 1.48
N ASN A 264 1.13 -8.06 0.40
CA ASN A 264 1.69 -7.94 -0.95
C ASN A 264 1.13 -6.76 -1.77
N GLY A 265 0.31 -5.90 -1.14
CA GLY A 265 -0.35 -4.77 -1.79
C GLY A 265 -1.75 -5.12 -2.35
N PRO A 266 -2.22 -4.35 -3.34
CA PRO A 266 -3.54 -4.55 -3.95
C PRO A 266 -3.65 -5.93 -4.62
N PRO A 267 -4.69 -6.74 -4.32
CA PRO A 267 -4.87 -8.06 -4.94
C PRO A 267 -5.34 -7.94 -6.39
N ILE A 268 -5.95 -6.81 -6.75
CA ILE A 268 -6.59 -6.56 -8.03
C ILE A 268 -6.06 -5.24 -8.59
N VAL A 269 -5.64 -5.28 -9.85
CA VAL A 269 -5.45 -4.12 -10.72
C VAL A 269 -6.74 -3.96 -11.52
N PRO A 270 -7.57 -2.93 -11.24
CA PRO A 270 -8.86 -2.76 -11.91
C PRO A 270 -8.70 -2.71 -13.43
N GLY A 271 -9.47 -3.52 -14.16
CA GLY A 271 -9.42 -3.58 -15.62
C GLY A 271 -8.33 -4.49 -16.20
N ASP A 272 -7.40 -5.01 -15.39
CA ASP A 272 -6.30 -5.85 -15.86
C ASP A 272 -6.16 -7.12 -14.99
N SER A 273 -6.79 -8.20 -15.45
CA SER A 273 -6.75 -9.47 -14.74
C SER A 273 -5.37 -10.13 -14.78
N GLU A 274 -4.60 -9.94 -15.86
CA GLU A 274 -3.27 -10.55 -16.00
C GLU A 274 -2.27 -9.91 -15.04
N ALA A 275 -2.37 -8.60 -14.83
CA ALA A 275 -1.54 -7.89 -13.86
C ALA A 275 -1.92 -8.13 -12.39
N SER A 276 -3.10 -8.71 -12.13
CA SER A 276 -3.63 -8.86 -10.76
C SER A 276 -2.99 -10.02 -9.99
N LEU A 277 -2.57 -9.76 -8.74
CA LEU A 277 -2.00 -10.79 -7.86
C LEU A 277 -3.00 -11.91 -7.55
N LEU A 278 -4.29 -11.59 -7.43
CA LEU A 278 -5.33 -12.58 -7.20
C LEU A 278 -5.34 -13.62 -8.33
N THR A 279 -5.36 -13.17 -9.59
CA THR A 279 -5.29 -14.03 -10.77
C THR A 279 -3.99 -14.84 -10.80
N THR A 280 -2.86 -14.22 -10.48
CA THR A 280 -1.55 -14.87 -10.42
C THR A 280 -1.56 -16.02 -9.40
N ALA A 281 -2.12 -15.77 -8.21
CA ALA A 281 -2.11 -16.69 -7.09
C ALA A 281 -3.05 -17.89 -7.29
N VAL A 282 -4.20 -17.70 -7.96
CA VAL A 282 -5.13 -18.80 -8.30
C VAL A 282 -4.70 -19.57 -9.55
N ASN A 283 -3.91 -18.96 -10.45
CA ASN A 283 -3.37 -19.64 -11.63
C ASN A 283 -2.14 -20.49 -11.36
N TYR A 284 -1.51 -20.30 -10.20
CA TYR A 284 -0.20 -20.86 -9.84
C TYR A 284 0.93 -20.39 -10.78
N ALA A 285 0.78 -19.19 -11.34
CA ALA A 285 1.74 -18.62 -12.29
C ALA A 285 3.07 -18.20 -11.64
N ASN A 286 3.11 -18.04 -10.31
CA ASN A 286 4.31 -17.74 -9.55
C ASN A 286 4.50 -18.80 -8.44
N PRO A 287 5.65 -19.49 -8.35
CA PRO A 287 5.93 -20.46 -7.28
C PRO A 287 5.91 -19.88 -5.86
N ASP A 288 6.29 -18.62 -5.70
CA ASP A 288 6.39 -17.92 -4.42
C ASP A 288 5.08 -17.24 -4.01
N LEU A 289 4.12 -17.16 -4.93
CA LEU A 289 2.79 -16.59 -4.69
C LEU A 289 1.72 -17.58 -5.18
N LYS A 290 1.54 -18.64 -4.40
CA LYS A 290 0.48 -19.63 -4.61
C LYS A 290 -0.48 -19.60 -3.44
N MET A 291 -1.76 -19.47 -3.75
CA MET A 291 -2.80 -19.72 -2.76
C MET A 291 -2.90 -21.23 -2.47
N PRO A 292 -2.90 -21.66 -1.20
CA PRO A 292 -3.57 -22.90 -0.77
C PRO A 292 -5.09 -22.63 -0.58
N PRO A 293 -5.99 -23.65 -0.67
CA PRO A 293 -5.76 -25.00 -0.18
C PRO A 293 -5.98 -26.11 -1.22
N ASN A 294 -5.06 -27.07 -1.21
CA ASN A 294 -5.15 -28.43 -1.74
C ASN A 294 -5.37 -28.64 -3.25
N LYS A 295 -5.97 -27.71 -3.99
CA LYS A 295 -6.18 -27.82 -5.44
C LYS A 295 -6.33 -26.46 -6.11
N LYS A 296 -5.76 -26.33 -7.31
CA LYS A 296 -5.99 -25.19 -8.20
C LYS A 296 -7.50 -25.06 -8.50
N LEU A 297 -8.01 -23.83 -8.56
CA LEU A 297 -9.35 -23.56 -9.08
C LEU A 297 -9.51 -24.12 -10.50
N SER A 298 -10.74 -24.43 -10.89
CA SER A 298 -11.03 -24.82 -12.27
C SER A 298 -10.79 -23.66 -13.23
N ASP A 299 -10.47 -23.95 -14.49
CA ASP A 299 -10.24 -22.91 -15.50
C ASP A 299 -11.48 -22.00 -15.68
N ALA A 300 -12.68 -22.53 -15.48
CA ALA A 300 -13.93 -21.76 -15.52
C ALA A 300 -14.05 -20.76 -14.36
N GLU A 301 -13.74 -21.19 -13.12
CA GLU A 301 -13.73 -20.30 -11.94
C GLU A 301 -12.66 -19.20 -12.09
N ILE A 302 -11.49 -19.54 -12.65
CA ILE A 302 -10.42 -18.59 -12.94
C ILE A 302 -10.87 -17.59 -14.01
N ALA A 303 -11.54 -18.05 -15.06
CA ALA A 303 -12.07 -17.20 -16.11
C ALA A 303 -13.13 -16.22 -15.57
N ASP A 304 -14.02 -16.67 -14.67
CA ASP A 304 -14.99 -15.80 -14.01
C ASP A 304 -14.29 -14.69 -13.19
N LEU A 305 -13.27 -15.05 -12.38
CA LEU A 305 -12.47 -14.07 -11.63
C LEU A 305 -11.77 -13.07 -12.56
N ALA A 306 -11.18 -13.55 -13.66
CA ALA A 306 -10.51 -12.70 -14.63
C ALA A 306 -11.48 -11.72 -15.30
N ALA A 307 -12.67 -12.21 -15.70
CA ALA A 307 -13.73 -11.37 -16.27
C ALA A 307 -14.21 -10.31 -15.27
N TRP A 308 -14.43 -10.70 -14.01
CA TRP A 308 -14.80 -9.78 -12.94
C TRP A 308 -13.77 -8.68 -12.72
N ILE A 309 -12.48 -9.02 -12.69
CA ILE A 309 -11.40 -8.03 -12.57
C ILE A 309 -11.36 -7.11 -13.79
N THR A 310 -11.54 -7.65 -15.00
CA THR A 310 -11.59 -6.88 -16.25
C THR A 310 -12.74 -5.87 -16.25
N MET A 311 -13.86 -6.19 -15.61
CA MET A 311 -14.97 -5.26 -15.37
C MET A 311 -14.69 -4.22 -14.26
N ARG A 312 -13.44 -4.11 -13.79
CA ARG A 312 -13.02 -3.28 -12.64
C ARG A 312 -13.61 -3.76 -11.31
N ALA A 313 -13.81 -5.06 -11.17
CA ALA A 313 -14.26 -5.75 -9.96
C ALA A 313 -15.50 -5.10 -9.31
N PRO A 314 -16.64 -5.02 -10.03
CA PRO A 314 -17.90 -4.52 -9.46
C PRO A 314 -18.31 -5.36 -8.25
N ASP A 315 -18.57 -4.71 -7.12
CA ASP A 315 -18.84 -5.39 -5.86
C ASP A 315 -19.84 -4.57 -5.02
N PRO A 316 -21.04 -5.12 -4.72
CA PRO A 316 -22.07 -4.45 -3.93
C PRO A 316 -21.78 -4.46 -2.41
N ARG A 317 -20.77 -5.20 -1.93
CA ARG A 317 -20.47 -5.37 -0.50
C ARG A 317 -19.68 -4.18 0.05
N THR A 318 -20.33 -3.02 0.20
CA THR A 318 -19.68 -1.75 0.58
C THR A 318 -19.42 -1.60 2.08
N THR A 319 -19.99 -2.45 2.93
CA THR A 319 -19.76 -2.41 4.38
C THR A 319 -18.36 -2.95 4.69
N SER A 320 -17.56 -2.19 5.44
CA SER A 320 -16.21 -2.60 5.80
C SER A 320 -16.22 -3.77 6.78
N THR A 321 -15.50 -4.82 6.44
CA THR A 321 -15.09 -5.85 7.40
C THR A 321 -13.75 -5.42 8.03
N ILE A 322 -13.65 -5.45 9.35
CA ILE A 322 -12.44 -5.09 10.08
C ILE A 322 -11.71 -6.39 10.39
N ILE A 323 -10.43 -6.50 10.02
CA ILE A 323 -9.56 -7.54 10.58
C ILE A 323 -9.52 -7.30 12.09
N PRO A 324 -10.04 -8.19 12.94
CA PRO A 324 -9.91 -8.02 14.37
C PRO A 324 -8.42 -7.97 14.69
N ARG A 325 -7.93 -6.80 15.11
CA ARG A 325 -6.56 -6.68 15.58
C ARG A 325 -6.46 -7.60 16.79
N LYS A 326 -5.66 -8.67 16.71
CA LYS A 326 -5.23 -9.40 17.90
C LYS A 326 -4.45 -8.40 18.76
N THR A 327 -5.15 -7.71 19.64
CA THR A 327 -4.52 -6.94 20.70
C THR A 327 -3.93 -7.95 21.64
N MET A 328 -2.60 -8.05 21.64
CA MET A 328 -1.91 -8.82 22.67
C MET A 328 -2.27 -8.17 24.02
N ASP A 329 -2.82 -8.94 24.94
CA ASP A 329 -3.06 -8.45 26.29
C ASP A 329 -1.69 -8.09 26.88
N VAL A 330 -1.47 -6.80 27.15
CA VAL A 330 -0.21 -6.29 27.70
C VAL A 330 0.08 -6.95 29.05
N THR A 331 -0.95 -7.33 29.80
CA THR A 331 -0.83 -8.02 31.09
C THR A 331 -0.28 -9.42 30.90
N GLU A 332 -0.79 -10.19 29.94
CA GLU A 332 -0.28 -11.52 29.59
C GLU A 332 1.11 -11.44 28.93
N ALA A 333 1.35 -10.43 28.09
CA ALA A 333 2.66 -10.23 27.49
C ALA A 333 3.75 -10.04 28.55
N ARG A 334 3.46 -9.28 29.62
CA ARG A 334 4.38 -9.02 30.73
C ARG A 334 4.71 -10.24 31.59
N THR A 335 3.95 -11.33 31.49
CA THR A 335 4.30 -12.59 32.18
C THR A 335 5.27 -13.44 31.36
N ARG A 336 5.55 -13.10 30.09
CA ARG A 336 6.51 -13.84 29.27
C ARG A 336 7.93 -13.38 29.57
N TRP A 337 8.87 -14.33 29.63
CA TRP A 337 10.28 -14.11 29.95
C TRP A 337 10.94 -12.84 29.36
N PRO A 338 10.80 -12.51 28.05
CA PRO A 338 11.46 -11.32 27.50
C PRO A 338 10.87 -9.97 27.97
N PHE A 339 9.67 -9.98 28.55
CA PHE A 339 8.97 -8.78 29.04
C PHE A 339 8.77 -8.78 30.56
N ALA A 340 9.19 -9.86 31.23
CA ALA A 340 9.22 -9.93 32.68
C ALA A 340 10.41 -9.10 33.21
N PRO A 341 10.28 -8.46 34.38
CA PRO A 341 11.41 -7.78 35.01
C PRO A 341 12.58 -8.75 35.22
N VAL A 342 13.79 -8.33 34.87
CA VAL A 342 15.00 -9.06 35.22
C VAL A 342 15.16 -9.00 36.75
N VAL A 343 15.17 -10.16 37.39
CA VAL A 343 15.42 -10.31 38.82
C VAL A 343 16.83 -10.85 39.02
N ASP A 344 17.45 -10.53 40.16
CA ASP A 344 18.75 -11.07 40.59
C ASP A 344 18.51 -12.19 41.61
N PRO A 345 18.34 -13.44 41.17
CA PRO A 345 18.05 -14.55 42.07
C PRO A 345 19.29 -14.94 42.89
N PRO A 346 19.12 -15.42 44.14
CA PRO A 346 20.25 -15.91 44.92
C PRO A 346 20.93 -17.09 44.22
N VAL A 347 22.26 -17.04 44.18
CA VAL A 347 23.08 -18.08 43.56
C VAL A 347 22.94 -19.40 44.34
N PRO A 348 22.55 -20.52 43.69
CA PRO A 348 22.33 -21.79 44.38
C PRO A 348 23.61 -22.38 44.94
N ALA A 349 23.51 -22.97 46.12
CA ALA A 349 24.55 -23.87 46.63
C ALA A 349 24.50 -25.20 45.86
N VAL A 350 25.67 -25.71 45.48
CA VAL A 350 25.82 -26.97 44.74
C VAL A 350 26.72 -27.92 45.53
N ARG A 351 26.50 -29.23 45.38
CA ARG A 351 27.30 -30.26 46.05
C ARG A 351 28.70 -30.35 45.44
N ASP A 352 28.78 -30.31 44.11
CA ASP A 352 30.05 -30.24 43.39
C ASP A 352 30.37 -28.80 43.00
N ALA A 353 31.15 -28.14 43.86
CA ALA A 353 31.56 -26.76 43.65
C ALA A 353 32.72 -26.60 42.65
N LYS A 354 33.30 -27.68 42.11
CA LYS A 354 34.46 -27.61 41.20
C LYS A 354 34.08 -27.49 39.73
N TRP A 355 32.91 -28.01 39.34
CA TRP A 355 32.43 -27.96 37.96
C TRP A 355 31.99 -26.56 37.47
N PRO A 356 31.27 -25.75 38.28
CA PRO A 356 30.85 -24.42 37.83
C PRO A 356 32.03 -23.45 37.65
N HIS A 357 32.15 -22.77 36.50
CA HIS A 357 33.17 -21.75 36.27
C HIS A 357 32.72 -20.35 36.71
N ASN A 358 31.41 -20.11 36.71
CA ASN A 358 30.80 -18.85 37.16
C ASN A 358 29.47 -19.12 37.88
N ASP A 359 28.79 -18.06 38.31
CA ASP A 359 27.52 -18.19 39.05
C ASP A 359 26.36 -18.68 38.18
N VAL A 360 26.37 -18.45 36.87
CA VAL A 360 25.36 -19.00 35.94
C VAL A 360 25.46 -20.53 35.92
N ASP A 361 26.67 -21.08 35.89
CA ASP A 361 26.89 -22.53 35.89
C ASP A 361 26.38 -23.18 37.18
N ARG A 362 26.35 -22.45 38.30
CA ARG A 362 25.78 -22.95 39.57
C ARG A 362 24.27 -23.19 39.47
N PHE A 363 23.53 -22.36 38.71
CA PHE A 363 22.11 -22.60 38.46
C PHE A 363 21.89 -23.86 37.62
N ILE A 364 22.71 -24.07 36.59
CA ILE A 364 22.65 -25.27 35.74
C ILE A 364 23.00 -26.51 36.58
N ARG A 365 24.08 -26.43 37.36
CA ARG A 365 24.57 -27.52 38.19
C ARG A 365 23.56 -27.91 39.27
N ALA A 366 22.94 -26.94 39.95
CA ALA A 366 21.90 -27.21 40.93
C ALA A 366 20.71 -27.95 40.31
N ALA A 367 20.28 -27.57 39.11
CA ALA A 367 19.20 -28.25 38.39
C ALA A 367 19.58 -29.68 37.96
N GLN A 368 20.84 -29.91 37.56
CA GLN A 368 21.35 -31.24 37.25
C GLN A 368 21.40 -32.12 38.50
N GLU A 369 21.95 -31.63 39.61
CA GLU A 369 22.05 -32.36 40.88
C GLU A 369 20.68 -32.74 41.45
N ALA A 370 19.70 -31.83 41.35
CA ALA A 370 18.31 -32.10 41.74
C ALA A 370 17.66 -33.21 40.90
N LYS A 371 18.09 -33.37 39.65
CA LYS A 371 17.63 -34.42 38.73
C LYS A 371 18.52 -35.67 38.72
N GLY A 372 19.56 -35.73 39.57
CA GLY A 372 20.51 -36.84 39.59
C GLY A 372 21.36 -36.96 38.32
N LEU A 373 21.54 -35.86 37.57
CA LEU A 373 22.33 -35.82 36.35
C LEU A 373 23.78 -35.43 36.65
N SER A 374 24.71 -36.12 35.99
CA SER A 374 26.13 -35.77 35.97
C SER A 374 26.46 -35.02 34.69
N PRO A 375 27.34 -34.01 34.72
CA PRO A 375 27.82 -33.35 33.51
C PRO A 375 28.66 -34.34 32.71
N VAL A 376 28.66 -34.16 31.40
CA VAL A 376 29.59 -34.87 30.52
C VAL A 376 30.93 -34.13 30.48
N ASP A 377 31.99 -34.83 30.12
CA ASP A 377 33.30 -34.22 29.91
C ASP A 377 33.26 -33.19 28.77
N ASP A 378 34.18 -32.23 28.85
CA ASP A 378 34.37 -31.24 27.78
C ASP A 378 34.66 -31.93 26.46
N ALA A 379 33.99 -31.44 25.40
CA ALA A 379 34.26 -31.90 24.06
C ALA A 379 35.69 -31.51 23.64
N ASP A 380 36.37 -32.40 22.90
CA ASP A 380 37.70 -32.08 22.38
C ASP A 380 37.67 -30.92 21.37
N ARG A 381 38.84 -30.30 21.16
CA ARG A 381 38.98 -29.12 20.29
C ARG A 381 38.47 -29.37 18.86
N ARG A 382 38.62 -30.58 18.32
CA ARG A 382 38.16 -30.93 16.97
C ARG A 382 36.64 -31.02 16.92
N VAL A 383 36.01 -31.57 17.96
CA VAL A 383 34.55 -31.60 18.08
C VAL A 383 33.98 -30.19 18.22
N LEU A 384 34.62 -29.35 19.05
CA LEU A 384 34.19 -27.95 19.25
C LEU A 384 34.27 -27.13 17.96
N ILE A 385 35.41 -27.16 17.24
CA ILE A 385 35.55 -26.38 16.00
C ILE A 385 34.55 -26.84 14.95
N ARG A 386 34.29 -28.15 14.85
CA ARG A 386 33.29 -28.69 13.92
C ARG A 386 31.88 -28.20 14.25
N ARG A 387 31.46 -28.24 15.52
CA ARG A 387 30.14 -27.73 15.96
C ARG A 387 29.98 -26.24 15.69
N ALA A 388 31.00 -25.44 16.02
CA ALA A 388 30.98 -24.01 15.76
C ALA A 388 30.87 -23.68 14.26
N THR A 389 31.56 -24.43 13.39
CA THR A 389 31.44 -24.28 11.94
C THR A 389 30.01 -24.58 11.47
N PHE A 390 29.39 -25.66 11.94
CA PHE A 390 28.00 -25.96 11.60
C PHE A 390 27.04 -24.85 12.03
N ASP A 391 27.17 -24.33 13.25
CA ASP A 391 26.27 -23.28 13.75
C ASP A 391 26.46 -21.96 12.99
N LEU A 392 27.68 -21.61 12.60
CA LEU A 392 27.99 -20.34 11.95
C LEU A 392 27.71 -20.35 10.45
N ILE A 393 27.97 -21.45 9.74
CA ILE A 393 27.90 -21.50 8.28
C ILE A 393 26.96 -22.59 7.73
N GLY A 394 26.40 -23.46 8.58
CA GLY A 394 25.44 -24.49 8.17
C GLY A 394 26.04 -25.66 7.38
N LEU A 395 27.37 -25.79 7.34
CA LEU A 395 28.08 -26.79 6.53
C LEU A 395 29.03 -27.65 7.38
N PRO A 396 29.20 -28.95 7.03
CA PRO A 396 30.03 -29.91 7.76
C PRO A 396 31.54 -29.73 7.69
#